data_AF-A0A816MVV2-F1
#
_entry.id   AF-A0A816MVV2-F1
#
_cell.length_a   1.000
_cell.length_b   1.000
_cell.length_c   1.000
_cell.angle_alpha   90.00
_cell.angle_beta   90.00
_cell.angle_gamma   90.00
#
_symmetry.space_group_name_H-M   'P 1'
#
loop_
_entity.id
_entity.type
_entity.pdbx_description
1 polymer ?
#
loop_
_entity_poly.entity_id
_entity_poly.type
_entity_poly.pdbx_seq_one_letter_code
_entity_poly.pdbx_strand_id
1 'polypeptide(L)'
;MMATKFSSFGSAPVLLRPRNFQWYWNSTQGSRSTEEWQKYSNVENEIIEDALQENKVEVEIDGGYLINIKYQVQYTKYDHKKQHSIKRFQL
;
A
#
# COMPACT_ATOMS: atom_id res chain seq x y z
N MET A 1 24.98 15.35 -34.62
CA MET A 1 23.56 15.53 -34.26
C MET A 1 23.19 14.38 -33.32
N MET A 2 22.92 14.67 -32.05
CA MET A 2 22.58 13.65 -31.05
C MET A 2 21.07 13.38 -31.09
N ALA A 3 20.67 12.13 -31.31
CA ALA A 3 19.27 11.70 -31.23
C ALA A 3 18.96 11.29 -29.79
N THR A 4 18.14 12.08 -29.12
CA THR A 4 17.65 11.81 -27.76
C THR A 4 16.63 10.68 -27.81
N LYS A 5 16.96 9.57 -27.15
CA LYS A 5 16.12 8.38 -27.04
C LYS A 5 14.99 8.66 -26.03
N PHE A 6 13.74 8.61 -26.48
CA PHE A 6 12.58 8.69 -25.58
C PHE A 6 12.49 7.40 -24.76
N SER A 7 12.62 7.52 -23.44
CA SER A 7 12.32 6.45 -22.49
C SER A 7 10.82 6.23 -22.45
N SER A 8 10.36 5.16 -23.10
CA SER A 8 9.01 4.64 -22.91
C SER A 8 8.88 4.19 -21.45
N PHE A 9 8.02 4.86 -20.68
CA PHE A 9 7.60 4.35 -19.37
C PHE A 9 6.73 3.13 -19.64
N GLY A 10 7.33 1.94 -19.53
CA GLY A 10 6.60 0.69 -19.60
C GLY A 10 5.58 0.66 -18.47
N SER A 11 4.29 0.73 -18.82
CA SER A 11 3.22 0.26 -17.94
C SER A 11 3.45 -1.23 -17.73
N ALA A 12 4.11 -1.60 -16.63
CA ALA A 12 4.20 -2.98 -16.21
C ALA A 12 2.77 -3.51 -16.04
N PRO A 13 2.38 -4.60 -16.70
CA PRO A 13 1.11 -5.22 -16.42
C PRO A 13 1.15 -5.66 -14.95
N VAL A 14 0.24 -5.13 -14.14
CA VAL A 14 -0.02 -5.64 -12.79
C VAL A 14 -0.59 -7.05 -13.01
N LEU A 15 0.29 -8.04 -13.08
CA LEU A 15 -0.09 -9.44 -13.17
C LEU A 15 -0.81 -9.78 -11.87
N LEU A 16 -2.14 -9.84 -11.93
CA LEU A 16 -2.97 -10.27 -10.81
C LEU A 16 -2.62 -11.71 -10.47
N ARG A 17 -1.74 -11.89 -9.47
CA ARG A 17 -1.36 -13.21 -8.96
C ARG A 17 -2.58 -13.85 -8.28
N PRO A 18 -2.70 -15.18 -8.22
CA PRO A 18 -3.70 -15.83 -7.38
C PRO A 18 -3.59 -15.30 -5.95
N ARG A 19 -4.62 -14.62 -5.47
CA ARG A 19 -4.58 -13.92 -4.20
C ARG A 19 -4.96 -14.86 -3.08
N ASN A 20 -3.95 -15.49 -2.52
CA ASN A 20 -4.05 -16.16 -1.23
C ASN A 20 -3.87 -15.15 -0.08
N PHE A 21 -4.02 -13.84 -0.34
CA PHE A 21 -3.82 -12.82 0.66
C PHE A 21 -4.69 -11.58 0.40
N GLN A 22 -5.00 -10.86 1.47
CA GLN A 22 -5.69 -9.57 1.42
C GLN A 22 -5.18 -8.66 2.55
N TRP A 23 -4.85 -7.43 2.19
CA TRP A 23 -4.47 -6.38 3.11
C TRP A 23 -5.69 -5.57 3.54
N TYR A 24 -5.66 -5.13 4.80
CA TYR A 24 -6.68 -4.30 5.42
C TYR A 24 -6.07 -3.14 6.17
N TRP A 25 -6.83 -2.06 6.34
CA TRP A 25 -6.51 -0.94 7.21
C TRP A 25 -7.63 -0.74 8.23
N ASN A 26 -7.27 -0.28 9.43
CA ASN A 26 -8.22 0.01 10.49
C ASN A 26 -8.76 1.43 10.31
N SER A 27 -10.05 1.57 10.04
CA SER A 27 -10.69 2.88 9.86
C SER A 27 -11.01 3.60 11.17
N THR A 28 -10.88 2.93 12.30
CA THR A 28 -11.20 3.49 13.61
C THR A 28 -10.07 4.41 14.12
N GLN A 29 -10.37 5.69 14.33
CA GLN A 29 -9.52 6.59 15.11
C GLN A 29 -9.92 6.51 16.60
N GLY A 30 -9.18 5.73 17.39
CA GLY A 30 -9.27 5.75 18.86
C GLY A 30 -9.91 4.51 19.52
N SER A 31 -9.81 4.43 20.85
CA SER A 31 -9.95 3.22 21.67
C SER A 31 -11.39 2.78 22.03
N ARG A 32 -12.44 3.33 21.40
CA ARG A 32 -13.81 3.19 21.94
C ARG A 32 -14.92 2.81 20.97
N SER A 33 -14.61 2.47 19.74
CA SER A 33 -15.61 1.99 18.78
C SER A 33 -15.11 0.72 18.13
N THR A 34 -16.02 -0.23 17.91
CA THR A 34 -15.82 -1.52 17.24
C THR A 34 -14.74 -1.43 16.15
N GLU A 35 -13.71 -2.27 16.21
CA GLU A 35 -12.64 -2.23 15.21
C GLU A 35 -13.21 -2.50 13.83
N GLU A 36 -13.22 -1.48 12.97
CA GLU A 36 -13.65 -1.60 11.59
C GLU A 36 -12.42 -1.72 10.68
N TRP A 37 -12.29 -2.88 10.06
CA TRP A 37 -11.22 -3.18 9.12
C TRP A 37 -11.76 -3.08 7.70
N GLN A 38 -11.16 -2.19 6.91
CA GLN A 38 -11.50 -2.01 5.51
C GLN A 38 -10.45 -2.66 4.61
N LYS A 39 -10.89 -3.26 3.51
CA LYS A 39 -9.98 -3.86 2.53
C LYS A 39 -9.33 -2.78 1.68
N TYR A 40 -8.04 -2.94 1.38
CA TYR A 40 -7.43 -2.19 0.28
C TYR A 40 -8.01 -2.64 -1.06
N SER A 41 -8.01 -1.73 -2.03
CA SER A 41 -8.39 -2.06 -3.40
C SER A 41 -7.44 -3.10 -4.00
N ASN A 42 -7.87 -3.68 -5.12
CA ASN A 42 -7.06 -4.68 -5.81
C ASN A 42 -5.67 -4.15 -6.20
N VAL A 43 -5.57 -2.88 -6.58
CA VAL A 43 -4.30 -2.30 -7.03
C VAL A 43 -3.39 -2.02 -5.85
N GLU A 44 -3.92 -1.36 -4.81
CA GLU A 44 -3.17 -1.07 -3.58
C GLU A 44 -2.67 -2.35 -2.89
N ASN A 45 -3.49 -3.40 -2.87
CA ASN A 45 -3.14 -4.69 -2.30
C ASN A 45 -1.88 -5.30 -2.96
N GLU A 46 -1.74 -5.19 -4.28
CA GLU A 46 -0.53 -5.65 -4.99
C GLU A 46 0.65 -4.73 -4.70
N ILE A 47 0.45 -3.40 -4.70
CA ILE A 47 1.52 -2.43 -4.41
C ILE A 47 2.13 -2.69 -3.02
N ILE A 48 1.30 -2.95 -2.02
CA ILE A 48 1.74 -3.23 -0.65
C ILE A 48 2.46 -4.58 -0.58
N GLU A 49 1.95 -5.61 -1.27
CA GLU A 49 2.58 -6.94 -1.29
C GLU A 49 3.92 -6.93 -2.03
N ASP A 50 4.02 -6.24 -3.16
CA ASP A 50 5.26 -6.06 -3.92
C ASP A 50 6.31 -5.35 -3.06
N ALA A 51 5.90 -4.30 -2.33
CA ALA A 51 6.77 -3.62 -1.38
C ALA A 51 7.26 -4.55 -0.26
N LEU A 52 6.39 -5.42 0.28
CA LEU A 52 6.77 -6.42 1.26
C LEU A 52 7.78 -7.44 0.68
N GLN A 53 7.53 -7.95 -0.53
CA GLN A 53 8.40 -8.93 -1.21
C GLN A 53 9.77 -8.33 -1.57
N GLU A 54 9.81 -7.05 -1.93
CA GLU A 54 11.04 -6.31 -2.21
C GLU A 54 11.76 -5.81 -0.94
N ASN A 55 11.26 -6.14 0.25
CA ASN A 55 11.79 -5.66 1.54
C ASN A 55 11.87 -4.13 1.65
N LYS A 56 10.93 -3.42 1.01
CA LYS A 56 10.82 -1.97 1.17
C LYS A 56 10.29 -1.63 2.56
N VAL A 57 10.80 -0.54 3.12
CA VAL A 57 10.34 -0.02 4.43
C VAL A 57 9.02 0.74 4.27
N GLU A 58 8.87 1.46 3.16
CA GLU A 58 7.76 2.36 2.90
C GLU A 58 7.33 2.28 1.43
N VAL A 59 6.02 2.42 1.19
CA VAL A 59 5.44 2.53 -0.15
C VAL A 59 4.31 3.54 -0.16
N GLU A 60 4.17 4.29 -1.25
CA GLU A 60 3.05 5.20 -1.46
C GLU A 60 1.87 4.50 -2.10
N ILE A 61 0.67 4.79 -1.60
CA ILE A 61 -0.61 4.36 -2.18
C ILE A 61 -1.54 5.56 -2.35
N ASP A 62 -2.40 5.50 -3.37
CA ASP A 62 -3.48 6.47 -3.66
C ASP A 62 -3.03 7.95 -3.72
N GLY A 63 -1.78 8.22 -4.07
CA GLY A 63 -1.24 9.58 -4.28
C GLY A 63 -1.17 10.49 -3.05
N GLY A 64 -1.45 9.98 -1.85
CA GLY A 64 -1.56 10.79 -0.62
C GLY A 64 -1.29 10.05 0.67
N TYR A 65 -1.23 8.72 0.62
CA TYR A 65 -0.97 7.86 1.78
C TYR A 65 0.35 7.12 1.64
N LEU A 66 1.05 6.98 2.75
CA LEU A 66 2.26 6.19 2.88
C LEU A 66 1.97 5.00 3.78
N ILE A 67 2.42 3.83 3.35
CA ILE A 67 2.40 2.59 4.09
C ILE A 67 3.80 2.31 4.58
N ASN A 68 4.00 2.30 5.89
CA ASN A 68 5.21 1.78 6.50
C ASN A 68 5.02 0.29 6.79
N ILE A 69 5.65 -0.55 5.96
CA ILE A 69 5.54 -2.01 6.03
C ILE A 69 6.13 -2.53 7.34
N LYS A 70 7.23 -1.93 7.81
CA LYS A 70 7.95 -2.35 9.03
C LYS A 70 7.10 -2.14 10.28
N TYR A 71 6.44 -1.00 10.39
CA TYR A 71 5.59 -0.67 11.54
C TYR A 71 4.13 -1.07 11.34
N GLN A 72 3.77 -1.58 10.16
CA GLN A 72 2.40 -1.96 9.79
C GLN A 72 1.40 -0.83 10.02
N VAL A 73 1.74 0.37 9.54
CA VAL A 73 0.89 1.57 9.65
C VAL A 73 0.78 2.30 8.33
N GLN A 74 -0.41 2.83 8.08
CA GLN A 74 -0.71 3.82 7.06
C GLN A 74 -0.73 5.20 7.69
N TYR A 75 -0.19 6.21 7.03
CA TYR A 75 -0.37 7.62 7.39
C TYR A 75 -0.49 8.49 6.15
N THR A 76 -1.01 9.70 6.33
CA THR A 76 -1.03 10.67 5.24
C THR A 76 0.35 11.28 5.06
N LYS A 77 0.74 11.61 3.83
CA LYS A 77 1.98 12.35 3.55
C LYS A 77 2.05 13.72 4.23
N TYR A 78 0.90 14.30 4.53
CA TYR A 78 0.78 15.65 5.06
C TYR A 78 0.69 15.68 6.59
N ASP A 79 0.27 14.58 7.21
CA ASP A 79 0.05 14.44 8.65
C ASP A 79 0.38 13.02 9.12
N HIS A 80 1.52 12.89 9.80
CA HIS A 80 2.03 11.64 10.35
C HIS A 80 1.39 11.29 11.70
N LYS A 81 0.56 12.18 12.28
CA LYS A 81 -0.12 11.93 13.57
C LYS A 81 -1.36 11.05 13.39
N LYS A 82 -1.97 11.08 12.21
CA LYS A 82 -3.10 10.22 11.86
C LYS A 82 -2.57 8.93 11.25
N GLN A 83 -2.41 7.93 12.10
CA GLN A 83 -1.95 6.61 11.71
C GLN A 83 -3.09 5.61 11.79
N HIS A 84 -3.18 4.76 10.78
CA HIS A 84 -4.12 3.64 10.71
C HIS A 84 -3.30 2.35 10.70
N SER A 85 -3.54 1.46 11.65
CA SER A 85 -2.90 0.14 11.64
C SER A 85 -3.33 -0.64 10.40
N ILE A 86 -2.41 -1.41 9.83
CA ILE A 86 -2.68 -2.27 8.68
C ILE A 86 -2.40 -3.72 9.05
N LYS A 87 -3.00 -4.67 8.33
CA LYS A 87 -2.72 -6.09 8.52
C LYS A 87 -2.89 -6.86 7.22
N ARG A 88 -2.13 -7.94 7.09
CA ARG A 88 -2.21 -8.91 6.00
C ARG A 88 -2.91 -10.16 6.50
N PHE A 89 -3.94 -10.61 5.80
CA PHE A 89 -4.56 -11.90 6.00
C PHE A 89 -4.17 -12.86 4.88
N GLN A 90 -3.96 -14.12 5.23
CA GLN A 90 -3.86 -15.22 4.28
C GLN A 90 -5.26 -15.83 4.11
N LEU A 91 -5.67 -16.05 2.86
CA LEU A 91 -6.99 -16.59 2.48
C LEU A 91 -6.95 -18.11 2.33
#